data_AF-A0A850JFG1-F1
#
_entry.id   AF-A0A850JFG1-F1
#
_cell.length_a   1.000
_cell.length_b   1.000
_cell.length_c   1.000
_cell.angle_alpha   90.00
_cell.angle_beta   90.00
_cell.angle_gamma   90.00
#
_symmetry.space_group_name_H-M   'P 1'
#
loop_
_entity.id
_entity.type
_entity.pdbx_description
1 polymer ?
#
loop_
_entity_poly.entity_id
_entity_poly.type
_entity_poly.pdbx_seq_one_letter_code
_entity_poly.pdbx_strand_id
1 'polypeptide(L)'
;MTPMDDWNRLRPDTELAVQALYTQLSSSRSSQDLIDSYLYTKRLLAEAMQAFVRIDLVGSNQTFQDLRSQLQKELLDRYKDLLPERYLRVPYGTRVHEELFTLLLQRLGQPVQAAFLRMVTADSVHAERRIRELRELGIDIRTSKENGFDFYILGSLNVDVSFVPSIVGNQIKKNKTLGRAKRKEYLEIVGYSE
;
A
#
# COMPACT_ATOMS: atom_id res chain seq x y z
N MET A 1 -17.03 12.81 -4.39
CA MET A 1 -16.06 13.91 -4.24
C MET A 1 -14.77 13.43 -4.87
N THR A 2 -14.20 14.20 -5.81
CA THR A 2 -12.95 13.84 -6.48
C THR A 2 -11.74 14.26 -5.63
N PRO A 3 -10.53 13.71 -5.84
CA PRO A 3 -9.33 14.19 -5.16
C PRO A 3 -9.09 15.70 -5.34
N MET A 4 -9.48 16.26 -6.50
CA MET A 4 -9.40 17.69 -6.78
C MET A 4 -10.38 18.50 -5.92
N ASP A 5 -11.61 18.01 -5.73
CA ASP A 5 -12.58 18.66 -4.84
C ASP A 5 -12.10 18.64 -3.38
N ASP A 6 -11.55 17.51 -2.93
CA ASP A 6 -10.97 17.38 -1.59
C ASP A 6 -9.78 18.32 -1.40
N TRP A 7 -8.88 18.41 -2.39
CA TRP A 7 -7.78 19.37 -2.36
C TRP A 7 -8.27 20.81 -2.25
N ASN A 8 -9.22 21.21 -3.10
CA ASN A 8 -9.76 22.57 -3.09
C ASN A 8 -10.44 22.92 -1.76
N ARG A 9 -11.09 21.93 -1.11
CA ARG A 9 -11.72 22.09 0.20
C ARG A 9 -10.70 22.15 1.35
N LEU A 10 -9.69 21.28 1.34
CA LEU A 10 -8.73 21.14 2.45
C LEU A 10 -7.61 22.20 2.43
N ARG A 11 -7.24 22.69 1.24
CA ARG A 11 -6.11 23.61 1.06
C ARG A 11 -6.23 24.90 1.90
N PRO A 12 -7.36 25.64 1.89
CA PRO A 12 -7.47 26.89 2.67
C PRO A 12 -7.33 26.68 4.17
N ASP A 13 -8.00 25.65 4.72
CA ASP A 13 -7.93 25.34 6.15
C ASP A 13 -6.52 24.90 6.58
N THR A 14 -5.84 24.14 5.71
CA THR A 14 -4.47 23.69 5.93
C THR A 14 -3.50 24.88 5.92
N GLU A 15 -3.66 25.82 5.00
CA GLU A 15 -2.84 27.04 4.92
C GLU A 15 -2.98 27.87 6.20
N LEU A 16 -4.21 28.10 6.67
CA LEU A 16 -4.47 28.83 7.92
C LEU A 16 -3.85 28.13 9.13
N ALA A 17 -3.95 26.80 9.20
CA ALA A 17 -3.36 26.02 10.29
C ALA A 17 -1.82 26.07 10.31
N VAL A 18 -1.18 26.07 9.13
CA VAL A 18 0.28 26.24 9.02
C VAL A 18 0.71 27.64 9.48
N GLN A 19 -0.02 28.68 9.06
CA GLN A 19 0.25 30.06 9.50
C GLN A 19 0.10 30.21 11.01
N ALA A 20 -0.95 29.66 11.60
CA ALA A 20 -1.18 29.70 13.04
C ALA A 20 -0.06 29.00 13.82
N LEU A 21 0.36 27.81 13.38
CA LEU A 21 1.49 27.09 13.99
C LEU A 21 2.78 27.90 13.92
N TYR A 22 3.05 28.54 12.77
CA TYR A 22 4.23 29.39 12.61
C TYR A 22 4.22 30.59 13.59
N THR A 23 3.08 31.25 13.75
CA THR A 23 2.92 32.35 14.72
C THR A 23 3.16 31.86 16.15
N GLN A 24 2.63 30.68 16.51
CA GLN A 24 2.85 30.11 17.84
C GLN A 24 4.31 29.70 18.06
N LEU A 25 4.99 29.11 17.08
CA LEU A 25 6.43 28.82 17.19
C LEU A 25 7.26 30.09 17.47
N SER A 26 6.83 31.22 16.91
CA SER A 26 7.51 32.51 17.06
C SER A 26 7.21 33.25 18.37
N SER A 27 6.18 32.84 19.13
CA SER A 27 5.66 33.66 20.24
C SER A 27 5.09 32.89 21.45
N SER A 28 5.03 31.56 21.39
CA SER A 28 4.35 30.74 22.40
C SER A 28 5.06 30.79 23.76
N ARG A 29 4.24 30.93 24.81
CA ARG A 29 4.62 30.74 26.22
C ARG A 29 4.10 29.42 26.80
N SER A 30 3.27 28.68 26.05
CA SER A 30 2.56 27.47 26.49
C SER A 30 2.93 26.28 25.60
N SER A 31 3.51 25.25 26.21
CA SER A 31 3.90 24.03 25.52
C SER A 31 2.70 23.23 25.02
N GLN A 32 1.60 23.22 25.77
CA GLN A 32 0.41 22.45 25.41
C GLN A 32 -0.28 23.02 24.16
N ASP A 33 -0.46 24.34 24.09
CA ASP A 33 -1.10 24.99 22.93
C ASP A 33 -0.29 24.78 21.65
N LEU A 34 1.04 24.81 21.76
CA LEU A 34 1.94 24.54 20.65
C LEU A 34 1.84 23.09 20.16
N ILE A 35 1.75 22.12 21.08
CA ILE A 35 1.57 20.70 20.75
C ILE A 35 0.22 20.48 20.06
N ASP A 36 -0.86 21.06 20.58
CA ASP A 36 -2.19 20.91 20.01
C ASP A 36 -2.29 21.53 18.62
N SER A 37 -1.71 22.74 18.43
CA SER A 37 -1.60 23.34 17.10
C SER A 37 -0.75 22.48 16.17
N TYR A 38 0.36 21.93 16.64
CA TYR A 38 1.19 21.04 15.84
C TYR A 38 0.42 19.79 15.38
N LEU A 39 -0.29 19.13 16.29
CA LEU A 39 -1.06 17.91 15.98
C LEU A 39 -2.22 18.21 15.01
N TYR A 40 -2.90 19.34 15.21
CA TYR A 40 -3.96 19.79 14.31
C TYR A 40 -3.43 20.08 12.90
N THR A 41 -2.38 20.90 12.80
CA THR A 41 -1.75 21.23 11.52
C THR A 41 -1.19 20.01 10.82
N LYS A 42 -0.56 19.08 11.57
CA LYS A 42 -0.07 17.80 11.03
C LYS A 42 -1.21 16.98 10.40
N ARG A 43 -2.35 16.87 11.08
CA ARG A 43 -3.51 16.13 10.55
C ARG A 43 -4.02 16.74 9.24
N LEU A 44 -4.22 18.06 9.22
CA LEU A 44 -4.68 18.75 8.01
C LEU A 44 -3.69 18.65 6.85
N LEU A 45 -2.39 18.80 7.12
CA LEU A 45 -1.36 18.58 6.11
C LEU A 45 -1.39 17.16 5.53
N ALA A 46 -1.53 16.15 6.38
CA ALA A 46 -1.60 14.76 5.93
C ALA A 46 -2.83 14.51 5.04
N GLU A 47 -4.00 15.01 5.43
CA GLU A 47 -5.24 14.92 4.64
C GLU A 47 -5.13 15.69 3.31
N ALA A 48 -4.61 16.93 3.33
CA ALA A 48 -4.48 17.76 2.14
C ALA A 48 -3.45 17.20 1.16
N MET A 49 -2.29 16.73 1.65
CA MET A 49 -1.27 16.10 0.80
C MET A 49 -1.73 14.77 0.23
N GLN A 50 -2.53 13.99 0.98
CA GLN A 50 -3.17 12.80 0.44
C GLN A 50 -4.08 13.15 -0.75
N ALA A 51 -4.93 14.16 -0.59
CA ALA A 51 -5.80 14.62 -1.67
C ALA A 51 -4.99 15.08 -2.88
N PHE A 52 -3.94 15.89 -2.65
CA PHE A 52 -3.05 16.40 -3.69
C PHE A 52 -2.36 15.28 -4.47
N VAL A 53 -1.69 14.34 -3.79
CA VAL A 53 -1.00 13.21 -4.44
C VAL A 53 -1.98 12.35 -5.24
N ARG A 54 -3.22 12.20 -4.78
CA ARG A 54 -4.25 11.41 -5.47
C ARG A 54 -4.82 12.05 -6.72
N ILE A 55 -4.60 13.34 -6.96
CA ILE A 55 -5.00 14.01 -8.22
C ILE A 55 -4.36 13.30 -9.42
N ASP A 56 -3.08 12.96 -9.31
CA ASP A 56 -2.32 12.29 -10.38
C ASP A 56 -2.50 10.76 -10.40
N LEU A 57 -3.32 10.24 -9.48
CA LEU A 57 -3.60 8.80 -9.37
C LEU A 57 -5.01 8.43 -9.82
N VAL A 58 -5.82 9.39 -10.29
CA VAL A 58 -7.22 9.16 -10.66
C VAL A 58 -7.35 8.08 -11.74
N GLY A 59 -8.28 7.15 -11.54
CA GLY A 59 -8.55 6.05 -12.46
C GLY A 59 -7.84 4.75 -12.08
N SER A 60 -8.21 3.67 -12.77
CA SER A 60 -7.57 2.36 -12.61
C SER A 60 -6.23 2.31 -13.34
N ASN A 61 -5.24 1.66 -12.73
CA ASN A 61 -3.94 1.44 -13.34
C ASN A 61 -3.97 0.12 -14.12
N GLN A 62 -4.01 0.20 -15.45
CA GLN A 62 -4.11 -0.99 -16.31
C GLN A 62 -2.95 -1.96 -16.08
N THR A 63 -1.71 -1.46 -15.92
CA THR A 63 -0.55 -2.31 -15.64
C THR A 63 -0.74 -3.12 -14.36
N PHE A 64 -1.27 -2.51 -13.30
CA PHE A 64 -1.56 -3.25 -12.06
C PHE A 64 -2.63 -4.33 -12.27
N GLN A 65 -3.69 -4.03 -13.03
CA GLN A 65 -4.74 -5.00 -13.34
C GLN A 65 -4.22 -6.16 -14.20
N ASP A 66 -3.33 -5.86 -15.15
CA ASP A 66 -2.70 -6.86 -16.02
C ASP A 66 -1.82 -7.81 -15.20
N LEU A 67 -0.96 -7.29 -14.32
CA LEU A 67 -0.12 -8.12 -13.44
C LEU A 67 -0.96 -9.03 -12.52
N ARG A 68 -2.05 -8.49 -11.97
CA ARG A 68 -3.00 -9.28 -11.17
C ARG A 68 -3.69 -10.35 -12.00
N SER A 69 -4.04 -10.04 -13.25
CA SER A 69 -4.69 -11.00 -14.15
C SER A 69 -3.73 -12.13 -14.54
N GLN A 70 -2.45 -11.82 -14.74
CA GLN A 70 -1.39 -12.83 -14.95
C GLN A 70 -1.27 -13.77 -13.74
N LEU A 71 -1.20 -13.22 -12.52
CA LEU A 71 -1.19 -14.02 -11.30
C LEU A 71 -2.47 -14.86 -11.13
N GLN A 72 -3.61 -14.28 -11.47
CA GLN A 72 -4.90 -14.97 -11.40
C GLN A 72 -4.95 -16.16 -12.36
N LYS A 73 -4.40 -16.01 -13.56
CA LYS A 73 -4.26 -17.09 -14.53
C LYS A 73 -3.33 -18.18 -14.00
N GLU A 74 -2.15 -17.83 -13.48
CA GLU A 74 -1.20 -18.78 -12.90
C GLU A 74 -1.79 -19.58 -11.72
N LEU A 75 -2.58 -18.93 -10.86
CA LEU A 75 -3.28 -19.59 -9.76
C LEU A 75 -4.26 -20.66 -10.26
N LEU A 76 -5.04 -20.33 -11.27
CA LEU A 76 -6.05 -21.23 -11.83
C LEU A 76 -5.40 -22.36 -12.62
N ASP A 77 -4.41 -22.06 -13.45
CA ASP A 77 -3.70 -23.05 -14.27
C ASP A 77 -3.03 -24.13 -13.39
N ARG A 78 -2.55 -23.76 -12.20
CA ARG A 78 -1.91 -24.71 -11.27
C ARG A 78 -2.88 -25.49 -10.39
N TYR A 79 -3.99 -24.87 -9.95
CA TYR A 79 -4.74 -25.40 -8.81
C TYR A 79 -6.27 -25.45 -8.96
N LYS A 80 -6.86 -25.01 -10.08
CA LYS A 80 -8.34 -24.94 -10.25
C LYS A 80 -9.06 -26.26 -9.96
N ASP A 81 -8.45 -27.38 -10.32
CA ASP A 81 -9.04 -28.72 -10.16
C ASP A 81 -8.61 -29.40 -8.84
N LEU A 82 -7.71 -28.77 -8.07
CA LEU A 82 -7.12 -29.32 -6.86
C LEU A 82 -7.63 -28.64 -5.58
N LEU A 83 -8.01 -27.35 -5.68
CA LEU A 83 -8.39 -26.55 -4.53
C LEU A 83 -9.72 -25.82 -4.77
N PRO A 84 -10.51 -25.57 -3.72
CA PRO A 84 -11.69 -24.74 -3.82
C PRO A 84 -11.37 -23.33 -4.32
N GLU A 85 -12.20 -22.79 -5.23
CA GLU A 85 -12.03 -21.47 -5.85
C GLU A 85 -11.79 -20.32 -4.87
N ARG A 86 -12.33 -20.43 -3.64
CA ARG A 86 -12.15 -19.40 -2.60
C ARG A 86 -10.69 -19.14 -2.22
N TYR A 87 -9.78 -20.09 -2.48
CA TYR A 87 -8.34 -19.95 -2.25
C TYR A 87 -7.56 -19.52 -3.50
N LEU A 88 -8.24 -19.47 -4.64
CA LEU A 88 -7.67 -19.21 -5.96
C LEU A 88 -7.99 -17.80 -6.43
N ARG A 89 -7.99 -16.83 -5.51
CA ARG A 89 -8.20 -15.41 -5.83
C ARG A 89 -6.96 -14.62 -5.47
N VAL A 90 -6.49 -13.73 -6.35
CA VAL A 90 -5.34 -12.88 -6.03
C VAL A 90 -5.72 -11.89 -4.90
N PRO A 91 -5.04 -11.90 -3.74
CA PRO A 91 -5.34 -10.98 -2.64
C PRO A 91 -4.84 -9.55 -2.95
N TYR A 92 -5.02 -8.61 -2.01
CA TYR A 92 -4.36 -7.29 -2.04
C TYR A 92 -4.71 -6.41 -3.27
N GLY A 93 -5.96 -6.50 -3.75
CA GLY A 93 -6.46 -5.73 -4.89
C GLY A 93 -7.19 -4.43 -4.53
N THR A 94 -6.95 -3.91 -3.34
CA THR A 94 -7.64 -2.69 -2.89
C THR A 94 -7.07 -1.46 -3.59
N ARG A 95 -7.84 -0.38 -3.60
CA ARG A 95 -7.43 0.90 -4.19
C ARG A 95 -6.07 1.41 -3.69
N VAL A 96 -5.81 1.31 -2.38
CA VAL A 96 -4.52 1.71 -1.79
C VAL A 96 -3.34 0.93 -2.38
N HIS A 97 -3.49 -0.37 -2.67
CA HIS A 97 -2.42 -1.16 -3.29
C HIS A 97 -2.13 -0.66 -4.70
N GLU A 98 -3.18 -0.38 -5.48
CA GLU A 98 -3.06 0.16 -6.83
C GLU A 98 -2.43 1.56 -6.83
N GLU A 99 -2.81 2.45 -5.91
CA GLU A 99 -2.23 3.78 -5.76
C GLU A 99 -0.73 3.73 -5.39
N LEU A 100 -0.36 2.89 -4.43
CA LEU A 100 1.03 2.68 -4.05
C LEU A 100 1.86 2.09 -5.20
N PHE A 101 1.32 1.10 -5.90
CA PHE A 101 1.95 0.55 -7.10
C PHE A 101 2.11 1.63 -8.17
N THR A 102 1.10 2.47 -8.38
CA THR A 102 1.15 3.54 -9.39
C THR A 102 2.24 4.57 -9.08
N LEU A 103 2.40 4.98 -7.81
CA LEU A 103 3.49 5.89 -7.44
C LEU A 103 4.88 5.31 -7.68
N LEU A 104 5.05 4.01 -7.43
CA LEU A 104 6.29 3.29 -7.74
C LEU A 104 6.49 3.15 -9.25
N LEU A 105 5.42 2.87 -10.00
CA LEU A 105 5.44 2.73 -11.46
C LEU A 105 5.84 4.02 -12.17
N GLN A 106 5.33 5.17 -11.71
CA GLN A 106 5.71 6.50 -12.21
C GLN A 106 7.22 6.78 -12.07
N ARG A 107 7.91 6.04 -11.21
CA ARG A 107 9.35 6.15 -10.90
C ARG A 107 10.03 4.78 -11.06
N LEU A 108 9.65 4.03 -12.08
CA LEU A 108 10.20 2.69 -12.34
C LEU A 108 11.74 2.72 -12.35
N GLY A 109 12.36 1.83 -11.57
CA GLY A 109 13.80 1.73 -11.41
C GLY A 109 14.45 2.82 -10.54
N GLN A 110 13.68 3.80 -10.04
CA GLN A 110 14.17 4.89 -9.20
C GLN A 110 13.74 4.72 -7.74
N PRO A 111 14.57 5.18 -6.78
CA PRO A 111 14.21 5.15 -5.36
C PRO A 111 13.08 6.13 -5.05
N VAL A 112 12.06 5.62 -4.35
CA VAL A 112 10.94 6.39 -3.83
C VAL A 112 10.97 6.33 -2.31
N GLN A 113 11.05 7.50 -1.66
CA GLN A 113 11.13 7.57 -0.21
C GLN A 113 9.84 7.05 0.44
N ALA A 114 9.98 6.28 1.52
CA ALA A 114 8.84 5.72 2.27
C ALA A 114 7.86 6.81 2.74
N ALA A 115 8.37 7.97 3.15
CA ALA A 115 7.56 9.11 3.57
C ALA A 115 6.63 9.62 2.45
N PHE A 116 7.07 9.60 1.19
CA PHE A 116 6.22 9.98 0.07
C PHE A 116 5.09 8.98 -0.16
N LEU A 117 5.38 7.68 -0.07
CA LEU A 117 4.36 6.62 -0.20
C LEU A 117 3.31 6.70 0.91
N ARG A 118 3.71 7.09 2.13
CA ARG A 118 2.80 7.29 3.26
C ARG A 118 1.74 8.36 3.01
N MET A 119 2.03 9.36 2.16
CA MET A 119 1.07 10.42 1.81
C MET A 119 -0.21 9.86 1.18
N VAL A 120 -0.15 8.76 0.43
CA VAL A 120 -1.33 8.06 -0.14
C VAL A 120 -2.31 7.62 0.95
N THR A 121 -1.81 7.41 2.16
CA THR A 121 -2.60 6.96 3.30
C THR A 121 -2.70 8.00 4.41
N ALA A 122 -2.50 9.29 4.09
CA ALA A 122 -2.48 10.38 5.06
C ALA A 122 -1.56 10.07 6.27
N ASP A 123 -0.35 9.60 5.98
CA ASP A 123 0.66 9.22 6.98
C ASP A 123 0.26 8.10 7.95
N SER A 124 -0.69 7.25 7.55
CA SER A 124 -0.98 6.03 8.31
C SER A 124 0.23 5.08 8.32
N VAL A 125 0.42 4.40 9.45
CA VAL A 125 1.45 3.35 9.64
C VAL A 125 1.23 2.10 8.77
N HIS A 126 0.20 2.09 7.94
CA HIS A 126 -0.15 0.94 7.11
C HIS A 126 0.52 0.95 5.74
N ALA A 127 1.14 2.04 5.30
CA ALA A 127 1.76 2.12 3.97
C ALA A 127 2.81 1.02 3.75
N GLU A 128 3.74 0.84 4.69
CA GLU A 128 4.79 -0.20 4.63
C GLU A 128 4.19 -1.60 4.59
N ARG A 129 3.11 -1.80 5.36
CA ARG A 129 2.38 -3.06 5.35
C ARG A 129 1.80 -3.34 3.97
N ARG A 130 1.19 -2.35 3.31
CA ARG A 130 0.63 -2.50 1.96
C ARG A 130 1.72 -2.72 0.91
N ILE A 131 2.87 -2.08 1.04
CA ILE A 131 4.03 -2.36 0.17
C ILE A 131 4.54 -3.79 0.37
N ARG A 132 4.59 -4.30 1.60
CA ARG A 132 4.93 -5.70 1.86
C ARG A 132 3.92 -6.66 1.22
N GLU A 133 2.64 -6.35 1.32
CA GLU A 133 1.57 -7.13 0.69
C GLU A 133 1.69 -7.14 -0.85
N LEU A 134 2.15 -6.04 -1.48
CA LEU A 134 2.50 -6.03 -2.90
C LEU A 134 3.69 -6.96 -3.22
N ARG A 135 4.73 -6.99 -2.37
CA ARG A 135 5.86 -7.92 -2.52
C ARG A 135 5.45 -9.38 -2.37
N GLU A 136 4.49 -9.67 -1.50
CA GLU A 136 3.92 -11.02 -1.34
C GLU A 136 3.24 -11.53 -2.61
N LEU A 137 2.88 -10.64 -3.55
CA LEU A 137 2.37 -11.02 -4.87
C LEU A 137 3.48 -11.38 -5.88
N GLY A 138 4.77 -11.30 -5.50
CA GLY A 138 5.89 -11.49 -6.42
C GLY A 138 6.23 -10.25 -7.26
N ILE A 139 5.71 -9.07 -6.90
CA ILE A 139 6.11 -7.81 -7.53
C ILE A 139 7.53 -7.44 -7.05
N ASP A 140 8.43 -7.12 -7.98
CA ASP A 140 9.84 -6.76 -7.71
C ASP A 140 9.97 -5.39 -7.04
N ILE A 141 9.57 -5.30 -5.77
CA ILE A 141 9.79 -4.11 -4.93
C ILE A 141 10.96 -4.39 -3.99
N ARG A 142 12.02 -3.60 -4.15
CA ARG A 142 13.25 -3.66 -3.36
C ARG A 142 13.24 -2.54 -2.34
N THR A 143 13.92 -2.77 -1.21
CA THR A 143 14.09 -1.79 -0.14
C THR A 143 15.55 -1.40 -0.02
N SER A 144 15.84 -0.12 0.10
CA SER A 144 17.16 0.39 0.47
C SER A 144 17.04 1.39 1.61
N LYS A 145 18.17 1.66 2.28
CA LYS A 145 18.26 2.66 3.34
C LYS A 145 19.46 3.55 3.08
N GLU A 146 19.22 4.85 2.95
CA GLU A 146 20.24 5.85 2.65
C GLU A 146 20.04 7.06 3.56
N ASN A 147 21.11 7.51 4.23
CA ASN A 147 21.10 8.67 5.15
C ASN A 147 19.97 8.62 6.20
N GLY A 148 19.64 7.43 6.70
CA GLY A 148 18.59 7.24 7.71
C GLY A 148 17.16 7.17 7.16
N PHE A 149 16.96 7.31 5.85
CA PHE A 149 15.65 7.22 5.21
C PHE A 149 15.47 5.87 4.51
N ASP A 150 14.26 5.32 4.59
CA ASP A 150 13.87 4.12 3.88
C ASP A 150 13.36 4.47 2.48
N PHE A 151 13.76 3.69 1.49
CA PHE A 151 13.35 3.84 0.09
C PHE A 151 12.83 2.52 -0.46
N TYR A 152 11.92 2.63 -1.42
CA TYR A 152 11.36 1.53 -2.19
C TYR A 152 11.63 1.76 -3.68
N ILE A 153 12.00 0.70 -4.38
CA ILE A 153 12.24 0.72 -5.83
C ILE A 153 11.40 -0.38 -6.45
N LEU A 154 10.55 -0.05 -7.42
CA LEU A 154 9.98 -1.05 -8.34
C LEU A 154 11.04 -1.36 -9.39
N GLY A 155 11.65 -2.54 -9.31
CA GLY A 155 12.78 -2.93 -10.15
C GLY A 155 12.36 -3.41 -11.54
N SER A 156 11.21 -4.09 -11.64
CA SER A 156 10.67 -4.57 -12.91
C SER A 156 9.16 -4.79 -12.84
N LEU A 157 8.54 -4.97 -14.01
CA LEU A 157 7.13 -5.36 -14.14
C LEU A 157 6.95 -6.89 -14.28
N ASN A 158 8.03 -7.65 -14.19
CA ASN A 158 7.97 -9.10 -14.24
C ASN A 158 7.55 -9.61 -12.87
N VAL A 159 6.41 -10.30 -12.81
CA VAL A 159 5.94 -10.90 -11.56
C VAL A 159 6.61 -12.25 -11.38
N ASP A 160 7.20 -12.44 -10.19
CA ASP A 160 7.80 -13.71 -9.79
C ASP A 160 6.72 -14.72 -9.40
N VAL A 161 6.38 -15.60 -10.34
CA VAL A 161 5.38 -16.66 -10.17
C VAL A 161 5.82 -17.77 -9.20
N SER A 162 7.06 -17.75 -8.69
CA SER A 162 7.48 -18.64 -7.60
C SER A 162 6.77 -18.33 -6.28
N PHE A 163 6.17 -17.14 -6.15
CA PHE A 163 5.37 -16.75 -4.98
C PHE A 163 3.95 -17.34 -4.97
N VAL A 164 3.49 -17.89 -6.09
CA VAL A 164 2.12 -18.43 -6.23
C VAL A 164 1.75 -19.45 -5.13
N PRO A 165 2.59 -20.46 -4.81
CA PRO A 165 2.40 -21.32 -3.64
C PRO A 165 2.14 -20.56 -2.33
N SER A 166 2.92 -19.51 -2.07
CA SER A 166 2.80 -18.69 -0.85
C SER A 166 1.51 -17.89 -0.81
N ILE A 167 1.05 -17.38 -1.96
CA ILE A 167 -0.22 -16.66 -2.07
C ILE A 167 -1.39 -17.57 -1.64
N VAL A 168 -1.44 -18.80 -2.17
CA VAL A 168 -2.50 -19.76 -1.86
C VAL A 168 -2.37 -20.28 -0.42
N GLY A 169 -1.16 -20.66 -0.01
CA GLY A 169 -0.87 -21.16 1.34
C GLY A 169 -1.29 -20.17 2.43
N ASN A 170 -1.02 -18.87 2.24
CA ASN A 170 -1.45 -17.83 3.16
C ASN A 170 -2.97 -17.69 3.26
N GLN A 171 -3.71 -17.87 2.16
CA GLN A 171 -5.18 -17.85 2.19
C GLN A 171 -5.75 -19.07 2.92
N ILE A 172 -5.17 -20.24 2.71
CA ILE A 172 -5.52 -21.47 3.44
C ILE A 172 -5.27 -21.29 4.94
N LYS A 173 -4.10 -20.75 5.33
CA LYS A 173 -3.75 -20.49 6.74
C LYS A 173 -4.68 -19.48 7.41
N LYS A 174 -5.12 -18.44 6.68
CA LYS A 174 -6.08 -17.42 7.19
C LYS A 174 -7.47 -18.00 7.45
N ASN A 175 -7.83 -19.13 6.84
CA ASN A 175 -9.14 -19.76 7.05
C ASN A 175 -9.19 -20.52 8.38
N LYS A 176 -9.76 -19.88 9.41
CA LYS A 176 -9.91 -20.44 10.77
C LYS A 176 -10.94 -21.57 10.87
N THR A 177 -11.92 -21.63 9.96
CA THR A 177 -12.97 -22.66 9.98
C THR A 177 -12.57 -23.95 9.27
N LEU A 178 -11.43 -23.96 8.57
CA LEU A 178 -10.89 -25.16 7.96
C LEU A 178 -10.32 -26.09 9.04
N GLY A 179 -10.85 -27.32 9.11
CA GLY A 179 -10.34 -28.35 10.01
C GLY A 179 -8.86 -28.67 9.76
N ARG A 180 -8.12 -29.06 10.80
CA ARG A 180 -6.66 -29.25 10.76
C ARG A 180 -6.20 -30.23 9.68
N ALA A 181 -6.90 -31.36 9.53
CA ALA A 181 -6.56 -32.38 8.52
C ALA A 181 -6.65 -31.83 7.10
N LYS A 182 -7.78 -31.19 6.76
CA LYS A 182 -8.02 -30.59 5.45
C LYS A 182 -7.10 -29.40 5.16
N ARG A 183 -6.72 -28.64 6.20
CA ARG A 183 -5.70 -27.59 6.09
C ARG A 183 -4.35 -28.18 5.69
N LYS A 184 -3.91 -29.25 6.36
CA LYS A 184 -2.66 -29.92 6.06
C LYS A 184 -2.64 -30.45 4.63
N GLU A 185 -3.70 -31.16 4.22
CA GLU A 185 -3.88 -31.64 2.84
C GLU A 185 -3.73 -30.52 1.81
N TYR A 186 -4.42 -29.39 1.99
CA TYR A 186 -4.35 -28.27 1.05
C TYR A 186 -2.99 -27.58 1.02
N LEU A 187 -2.27 -27.52 2.15
CA LEU A 187 -0.91 -26.96 2.21
C LEU A 187 0.11 -27.89 1.53
N GLU A 188 -0.06 -29.20 1.63
CA GLU A 188 0.77 -30.19 0.92
C GLU A 188 0.58 -30.08 -0.59
N ILE A 189 -0.66 -29.92 -1.08
CA ILE A 189 -0.96 -29.72 -2.52
C ILE A 189 -0.18 -28.55 -3.12
N VAL A 190 -0.06 -27.44 -2.38
CA VAL A 190 0.64 -26.25 -2.88
C VAL A 190 2.13 -26.26 -2.60
N GLY A 191 2.68 -27.30 -1.96
CA GLY A 191 4.09 -27.36 -1.58
C GLY A 191 4.49 -26.30 -0.56
N TYR A 192 3.55 -25.86 0.29
CA TYR A 192 3.78 -24.81 1.27
C TYR A 192 4.14 -25.43 2.61
N SER A 193 5.44 -25.65 2.82
CA SER A 193 6.00 -26.14 4.08
C SER A 193 5.97 -25.03 5.15
N GLU A 194 5.64 -25.40 6.39
CA GLU A 194 5.70 -24.49 7.55
C GLU A 194 7.12 -24.04 7.90
#